data_AF-A0A5D3B993-F1
#
_entry.id   AF-A0A5D3B993-F1
#
_cell.length_a   1.000
_cell.length_b   1.000
_cell.length_c   1.000
_cell.angle_alpha   90.00
_cell.angle_beta   90.00
_cell.angle_gamma   90.00
#
_symmetry.space_group_name_H-M   'P 1'
#
loop_
_entity.id
_entity.type
_entity.pdbx_description
1 polymer ?
#
loop_
_entity_poly.entity_id
_entity_poly.type
_entity_poly.pdbx_seq_one_letter_code
_entity_poly.pdbx_strand_id
1 'polypeptide(L)'
;MSTGAQSPSRTSPDPSVPSNVPQMTQADQRPGVSGTNPGAAPGEQSAGGVSASAVKTAQASADSLGEAGHSRKDVETGSAFGIQNYPNLFFAPDQVVNNDWFHSDEAAWPRMMCENWSKELWASAPWSVINKTVTPPSGDMRDYLSFAVYYWPDCSEAGNTTELADEEMWNTCKYVRRDGIFNPDIYLIQNPQALINVSNYVFLTALAYASTGNPEYSANLDYALHTFFVNEETKMNPNLNYAQTVRGPGYSKGKHTGVLDMTVIAKIISGVNVMKALKPAEWRQETEDGFLTWVTQQITWMETSELALEELAAPNNHATFAYNQLSALYAFVGNNDMAKQALEKFYNGVYLGQIWPDGDQYYESLRTRPYHYRAYNLLALVTNAEIGDFVGLEPSGWERKTNAGTGLREALEFAMQQDPEATEEDNQRKQLAPSVAAAIRKFGDPDGKYADFLYTIDPYYINQPWYALNVGITDSGIKWGILETTYGAIPAQPTRPVPSKTASQAAGAKRTWVPRGSGHMAGMVAPTDLPL
;
A
#
# COMPACT_ATOMS: atom_id res chain seq x y z
N MET A 1 -35.71 -2.48 0.36
CA MET A 1 -34.61 -1.72 -0.27
C MET A 1 -34.75 -0.27 0.15
N SER A 2 -34.13 0.08 1.27
CA SER A 2 -33.99 1.47 1.70
C SER A 2 -32.66 1.94 1.16
N THR A 3 -32.66 2.88 0.22
CA THR A 3 -31.45 3.57 -0.23
C THR A 3 -30.84 4.27 0.99
N GLY A 4 -29.73 3.73 1.50
CA GLY A 4 -28.94 4.40 2.55
C GLY A 4 -28.58 5.79 2.05
N ALA A 5 -29.04 6.82 2.76
CA ALA A 5 -28.73 8.19 2.41
C ALA A 5 -27.22 8.40 2.58
N GLN A 6 -26.50 8.56 1.46
CA GLN A 6 -25.07 8.87 1.47
C GLN A 6 -24.81 10.20 2.19
N SER A 7 -23.76 10.23 3.01
CA SER A 7 -23.40 11.36 3.86
C SER A 7 -23.04 12.62 3.05
N PRO A 8 -23.54 13.81 3.40
CA PRO A 8 -23.41 15.03 2.61
C PRO A 8 -22.22 15.89 3.07
N SER A 9 -20.97 15.58 2.70
CA SER A 9 -19.82 16.42 3.07
C SER A 9 -19.16 17.16 1.90
N ARG A 10 -19.97 17.73 0.99
CA ARG A 10 -19.44 18.38 -0.22
C ARG A 10 -18.68 19.70 0.04
N THR A 11 -18.84 20.35 1.19
CA THR A 11 -18.41 21.75 1.38
C THR A 11 -17.34 21.98 2.45
N SER A 12 -16.83 20.96 3.13
CA SER A 12 -15.92 21.13 4.27
C SER A 12 -14.50 20.62 3.97
N PRO A 13 -13.45 21.27 4.51
CA PRO A 13 -12.08 20.74 4.53
C PRO A 13 -11.98 19.43 5.31
N ASP A 14 -10.92 18.66 5.08
CA ASP A 14 -10.67 17.38 5.74
C ASP A 14 -10.30 17.62 7.22
N PRO A 15 -11.15 17.19 8.19
CA PRO A 15 -10.94 17.50 9.60
C PRO A 15 -9.75 16.72 10.20
N SER A 16 -9.21 15.72 9.52
CA SER A 16 -8.02 14.99 10.00
C SER A 16 -6.71 15.72 9.71
N VAL A 17 -6.75 16.89 9.06
CA VAL A 17 -5.57 17.70 8.76
C VAL A 17 -5.60 18.99 9.58
N PRO A 18 -4.46 19.41 10.16
CA PRO A 18 -4.37 20.67 10.90
C PRO A 18 -4.87 21.87 10.07
N SER A 19 -5.66 22.74 10.71
CA SER A 19 -6.31 23.91 10.06
C SER A 19 -5.34 24.93 9.44
N ASN A 20 -4.06 24.89 9.80
CA ASN A 20 -3.00 25.74 9.25
C ASN A 20 -2.41 25.22 7.93
N VAL A 21 -2.82 24.03 7.47
CA VAL A 21 -2.40 23.47 6.19
C VAL A 21 -3.40 23.90 5.10
N PRO A 22 -2.97 24.57 4.02
CA PRO A 22 -3.86 24.92 2.92
C PRO A 22 -4.51 23.68 2.29
N GLN A 23 -5.84 23.72 2.10
CA GLN A 23 -6.63 22.65 1.47
C GLN A 23 -7.67 23.20 0.51
N MET A 24 -7.89 22.51 -0.60
CA MET A 24 -9.11 22.70 -1.42
C MET A 24 -10.28 21.90 -0.81
N THR A 25 -11.53 22.35 -1.00
CA THR A 25 -12.71 21.59 -0.53
C THR A 25 -12.98 20.39 -1.43
N GLN A 26 -13.78 19.42 -0.96
CA GLN A 26 -14.19 18.30 -1.81
C GLN A 26 -14.94 18.75 -3.07
N ALA A 27 -15.78 19.78 -2.97
CA ALA A 27 -16.49 20.34 -4.13
C ALA A 27 -15.52 20.90 -5.18
N ASP A 28 -14.41 21.49 -4.75
CA ASP A 28 -13.39 22.04 -5.65
C ASP A 28 -12.57 20.94 -6.36
N GLN A 29 -12.56 19.72 -5.80
CA GLN A 29 -11.73 18.62 -6.26
C GLN A 29 -12.48 17.57 -7.11
N ARG A 30 -13.81 17.48 -7.01
CA ARG A 30 -14.60 16.49 -7.78
C ARG A 30 -14.91 16.99 -9.20
N PRO A 31 -14.78 16.15 -10.24
CA PRO A 31 -15.30 16.46 -11.57
C PRO A 31 -16.80 16.75 -11.50
N GLY A 32 -17.26 17.81 -12.17
CA GLY A 32 -18.68 17.97 -12.44
C GLY A 32 -19.15 16.83 -13.36
N VAL A 33 -20.41 16.40 -13.21
CA VAL A 33 -21.11 15.32 -13.94
C VAL A 33 -21.09 15.47 -15.49
N SER A 34 -20.40 16.48 -16.03
CA SER A 34 -20.31 16.83 -17.45
C SER A 34 -18.91 16.71 -18.07
N GLY A 35 -17.93 16.07 -17.43
CA GLY A 35 -16.59 15.86 -18.03
C GLY A 35 -15.81 17.16 -18.28
N THR A 36 -16.10 18.23 -17.53
CA THR A 36 -15.31 19.47 -17.55
C THR A 36 -14.27 19.42 -16.44
N ASN A 37 -13.02 19.74 -16.78
CA ASN A 37 -11.88 19.89 -15.86
C ASN A 37 -12.28 20.52 -14.51
N PRO A 38 -11.66 20.10 -13.40
CA PRO A 38 -11.91 20.70 -12.08
C PRO A 38 -11.75 22.23 -12.15
N GLY A 39 -12.66 22.93 -11.48
CA GLY A 39 -12.75 24.39 -11.54
C GLY A 39 -11.45 25.05 -11.13
N ALA A 40 -10.97 25.98 -11.97
CA ALA A 40 -9.82 26.81 -11.68
C ALA A 40 -10.05 27.63 -10.40
N ALA A 41 -8.98 27.89 -9.64
CA ALA A 41 -9.06 28.64 -8.39
C ALA A 41 -9.62 30.07 -8.61
N PRO A 42 -10.21 30.72 -7.59
CA PRO A 42 -10.57 32.13 -7.68
C PRO A 42 -9.32 33.00 -7.97
N GLY A 43 -9.13 33.37 -9.23
CA GLY A 43 -7.95 34.13 -9.70
C GLY A 43 -7.28 33.57 -10.96
N GLU A 44 -7.57 32.33 -11.35
CA GLU A 44 -7.06 31.73 -12.59
C GLU A 44 -7.98 32.05 -13.77
N GLN A 45 -7.70 33.13 -14.50
CA GLN A 45 -8.24 33.30 -15.85
C GLN A 45 -7.21 32.86 -16.90
N SER A 46 -7.50 31.68 -17.47
CA SER A 46 -7.16 31.20 -18.82
C SER A 46 -5.76 30.62 -19.13
N ALA A 47 -5.84 29.51 -19.87
CA ALA A 47 -4.85 28.91 -20.78
C ALA A 47 -3.65 28.14 -20.18
N GLY A 48 -3.95 27.08 -19.42
CA GLY A 48 -2.99 26.01 -19.10
C GLY A 48 -3.60 24.63 -19.33
N GLY A 49 -3.89 24.28 -20.58
CA GLY A 49 -4.37 22.95 -20.95
C GLY A 49 -3.20 21.99 -21.15
N VAL A 50 -3.41 20.72 -20.80
CA VAL A 50 -2.54 19.57 -21.10
C VAL A 50 -2.03 19.67 -22.55
N SER A 51 -0.72 19.48 -22.76
CA SER A 51 -0.12 19.66 -24.08
C SER A 51 -0.79 18.76 -25.13
N ALA A 52 -1.04 19.28 -26.33
CA ALA A 52 -1.64 18.52 -27.43
C ALA A 52 -0.82 17.29 -27.83
N SER A 53 0.48 17.26 -27.48
CA SER A 53 1.34 16.08 -27.58
C SER A 53 1.00 15.01 -26.54
N ALA A 54 0.70 15.37 -25.29
CA ALA A 54 0.30 14.41 -24.26
C ALA A 54 -1.08 13.77 -24.58
N VAL A 55 -2.02 14.55 -25.13
CA VAL A 55 -3.33 14.03 -25.59
C VAL A 55 -3.18 13.11 -26.80
N LYS A 56 -2.30 13.44 -27.75
CA LYS A 56 -2.02 12.55 -28.91
C LYS A 56 -1.28 11.27 -28.52
N THR A 57 -0.38 11.32 -27.55
CA THR A 57 0.30 10.13 -27.03
C THR A 57 -0.67 9.22 -26.30
N ALA A 58 -1.56 9.78 -25.46
CA ALA A 58 -2.61 9.01 -24.78
C ALA A 58 -3.63 8.40 -25.76
N GLN A 59 -4.03 9.13 -26.81
CA GLN A 59 -4.94 8.61 -27.84
C GLN A 59 -4.29 7.50 -28.68
N ALA A 60 -3.00 7.63 -29.01
CA ALA A 60 -2.24 6.58 -29.72
C ALA A 60 -1.98 5.35 -28.85
N SER A 61 -1.81 5.51 -27.52
CA SER A 61 -1.77 4.39 -26.56
C SER A 61 -3.12 3.69 -26.48
N ALA A 62 -4.24 4.42 -26.42
CA ALA A 62 -5.59 3.85 -26.40
C ALA A 62 -5.93 3.09 -27.71
N ASP A 63 -5.54 3.62 -28.86
CA ASP A 63 -5.75 2.96 -30.16
C ASP A 63 -4.85 1.71 -30.33
N SER A 64 -3.75 1.60 -29.58
CA SER A 64 -2.84 0.44 -29.58
C SER A 64 -3.26 -0.71 -28.66
N LEU A 65 -4.21 -0.46 -27.74
CA LEU A 65 -4.73 -1.45 -26.79
C LEU A 65 -5.98 -2.22 -27.28
N GLY A 66 -6.48 -1.92 -28.48
CA GLY A 66 -7.30 -2.84 -29.26
C GLY A 66 -8.51 -3.48 -28.55
N GLU A 67 -9.32 -2.73 -27.79
CA GLU A 67 -10.57 -3.25 -27.21
C GLU A 67 -11.75 -3.31 -28.20
N ALA A 68 -11.47 -3.77 -29.42
CA ALA A 68 -12.51 -4.05 -30.41
C ALA A 68 -12.23 -5.38 -31.10
N GLY A 69 -12.90 -6.44 -30.64
CA GLY A 69 -13.14 -7.63 -31.47
C GLY A 69 -12.49 -8.95 -31.06
N HIS A 70 -12.28 -9.24 -29.78
CA HIS A 70 -11.87 -10.58 -29.37
C HIS A 70 -13.05 -11.56 -29.33
N SER A 71 -12.88 -12.73 -29.96
CA SER A 71 -13.86 -13.80 -29.93
C SER A 71 -13.73 -14.61 -28.63
N ARG A 72 -14.81 -15.25 -28.18
CA ARG A 72 -14.89 -16.08 -26.97
C ARG A 72 -13.78 -17.13 -26.83
N LYS A 73 -13.10 -17.49 -27.92
CA LYS A 73 -12.03 -18.49 -27.96
C LYS A 73 -10.63 -17.90 -27.68
N ASP A 74 -10.45 -16.59 -27.86
CA ASP A 74 -9.18 -15.89 -27.59
C ASP A 74 -9.02 -15.58 -26.08
N VAL A 75 -10.15 -15.49 -25.36
CA VAL A 75 -10.24 -15.29 -23.90
C VAL A 75 -9.85 -16.54 -23.11
N GLU A 76 -9.99 -17.75 -23.69
CA GLU A 76 -9.70 -19.01 -23.00
C GLU A 76 -8.19 -19.38 -22.99
N THR A 77 -7.32 -18.63 -23.68
CA THR A 77 -5.89 -18.94 -23.83
C THR A 77 -4.92 -17.80 -23.50
N GLY A 78 -5.43 -16.64 -23.03
CA GLY A 78 -4.61 -15.47 -22.72
C GLY A 78 -3.97 -15.54 -21.33
N SER A 79 -2.70 -15.90 -21.24
CA SER A 79 -1.91 -15.81 -20.00
C SER A 79 -1.27 -14.44 -19.87
N ALA A 80 -2.00 -13.53 -19.21
CA ALA A 80 -1.37 -12.42 -18.53
C ALA A 80 -1.68 -12.60 -17.03
N PHE A 81 -0.66 -12.45 -16.18
CA PHE A 81 -0.79 -12.55 -14.71
C PHE A 81 -0.47 -11.17 -14.12
N GLY A 82 -1.28 -10.71 -13.18
CA GLY A 82 -1.07 -9.47 -12.46
C GLY A 82 -1.16 -9.75 -10.97
N ILE A 83 -0.23 -9.20 -10.19
CA ILE A 83 -0.11 -9.49 -8.76
C ILE A 83 -0.97 -8.50 -7.97
N GLN A 84 -1.92 -9.03 -7.20
CA GLN A 84 -2.72 -8.18 -6.33
C GLN A 84 -1.89 -7.71 -5.12
N ASN A 85 -1.84 -6.39 -4.91
CA ASN A 85 -1.25 -5.82 -3.71
C ASN A 85 -2.22 -5.93 -2.52
N TYR A 86 -1.72 -6.41 -1.38
CA TYR A 86 -2.45 -6.46 -0.11
C TYR A 86 -1.90 -5.40 0.84
N PRO A 87 -2.55 -4.24 1.00
CA PRO A 87 -1.96 -3.12 1.74
C PRO A 87 -1.78 -3.42 3.24
N ASN A 88 -2.56 -4.35 3.77
CA ASN A 88 -2.36 -4.91 5.11
C ASN A 88 -2.79 -6.37 5.15
N LEU A 89 -2.20 -7.13 6.06
CA LEU A 89 -2.59 -8.50 6.37
C LEU A 89 -1.85 -8.94 7.64
N PHE A 90 -2.50 -9.74 8.47
CA PHE A 90 -1.83 -10.48 9.54
C PHE A 90 -2.44 -11.87 9.61
N PHE A 91 -1.58 -12.87 9.74
CA PHE A 91 -1.92 -14.26 9.95
C PHE A 91 -0.92 -14.91 10.90
N ALA A 92 -1.41 -15.82 11.73
CA ALA A 92 -0.60 -16.59 12.65
C ALA A 92 0.02 -17.82 11.96
N PRO A 93 1.18 -18.33 12.41
CA PRO A 93 1.83 -19.47 11.76
C PRO A 93 0.95 -20.74 11.71
N ASP A 94 0.08 -20.94 12.69
CA ASP A 94 -0.84 -22.08 12.77
C ASP A 94 -1.98 -22.02 11.75
N GLN A 95 -2.23 -20.87 11.13
CA GLN A 95 -3.13 -20.73 9.97
C GLN A 95 -2.49 -21.29 8.68
N VAL A 96 -1.20 -21.64 8.70
CA VAL A 96 -0.46 -22.12 7.52
C VAL A 96 0.24 -23.47 7.79
N VAL A 97 1.11 -23.56 8.80
CA VAL A 97 2.08 -24.66 8.93
C VAL A 97 1.43 -26.03 9.15
N ASN A 98 0.44 -26.11 10.04
CA ASN A 98 -0.25 -27.35 10.42
C ASN A 98 -1.76 -27.23 10.23
N ASN A 99 -2.19 -26.50 9.21
CA ASN A 99 -3.59 -26.19 8.97
C ASN A 99 -4.16 -27.08 7.87
N ASP A 100 -5.11 -27.97 8.21
CA ASP A 100 -5.71 -28.90 7.25
C ASP A 100 -6.36 -28.18 6.07
N TRP A 101 -7.00 -27.04 6.32
CA TRP A 101 -7.59 -26.22 5.25
C TRP A 101 -6.53 -25.66 4.32
N PHE A 102 -5.46 -25.06 4.86
CA PHE A 102 -4.37 -24.53 4.04
C PHE A 102 -3.78 -25.62 3.15
N HIS A 103 -3.67 -26.88 3.62
CA HIS A 103 -3.09 -28.00 2.85
C HIS A 103 -4.12 -28.82 2.05
N SER A 104 -5.40 -28.44 2.07
CA SER A 104 -6.48 -29.15 1.40
C SER A 104 -6.50 -28.98 -0.12
N ASP A 105 -7.35 -29.75 -0.82
CA ASP A 105 -7.60 -29.56 -2.25
C ASP A 105 -8.36 -28.24 -2.52
N GLU A 106 -9.19 -27.81 -1.58
CA GLU A 106 -9.94 -26.55 -1.64
C GLU A 106 -9.04 -25.33 -1.69
N ALA A 107 -7.87 -25.37 -1.02
CA ALA A 107 -6.89 -24.29 -1.05
C ALA A 107 -5.78 -24.49 -2.11
N ALA A 108 -5.91 -25.44 -3.04
CA ALA A 108 -4.86 -25.71 -4.02
C ALA A 108 -4.56 -24.51 -4.95
N TRP A 109 -5.58 -23.81 -5.43
CA TRP A 109 -5.40 -22.68 -6.35
C TRP A 109 -4.69 -21.48 -5.73
N PRO A 110 -5.09 -20.98 -4.56
CA PRO A 110 -4.40 -19.83 -3.97
C PRO A 110 -2.96 -20.19 -3.58
N ARG A 111 -2.66 -21.45 -3.24
CA ARG A 111 -1.27 -21.91 -3.07
C ARG A 111 -0.48 -21.83 -4.38
N MET A 112 -1.04 -22.30 -5.49
CA MET A 112 -0.43 -22.16 -6.82
C MET A 112 -0.24 -20.68 -7.22
N MET A 113 -1.16 -19.78 -6.84
CA MET A 113 -1.00 -18.34 -7.05
C MET A 113 0.11 -17.74 -6.22
N CYS A 114 0.27 -18.17 -4.97
CA CYS A 114 1.43 -17.78 -4.15
C CYS A 114 2.75 -18.16 -4.85
N GLU A 115 2.84 -19.37 -5.40
CA GLU A 115 4.02 -19.81 -6.16
C GLU A 115 4.29 -18.96 -7.41
N ASN A 116 3.26 -18.74 -8.23
CA ASN A 116 3.41 -18.00 -9.49
C ASN A 116 3.78 -16.54 -9.24
N TRP A 117 3.05 -15.86 -8.34
CA TRP A 117 3.31 -14.47 -8.01
C TRP A 117 4.64 -14.28 -7.28
N SER A 118 5.06 -15.25 -6.46
CA SER A 118 6.41 -15.26 -5.89
C SER A 118 7.47 -15.27 -6.99
N LYS A 119 7.36 -16.16 -7.98
CA LYS A 119 8.32 -16.22 -9.10
C LYS A 119 8.34 -14.93 -9.91
N GLU A 120 7.18 -14.35 -10.17
CA GLU A 120 7.06 -13.12 -10.95
C GLU A 120 7.63 -11.90 -10.20
N LEU A 121 7.33 -11.72 -8.91
CA LEU A 121 7.93 -10.65 -8.10
C LEU A 121 9.45 -10.76 -8.09
N TRP A 122 9.97 -11.98 -7.91
CA TRP A 122 11.42 -12.21 -7.80
C TRP A 122 12.20 -11.70 -9.02
N ALA A 123 11.59 -11.60 -10.20
CA ALA A 123 12.22 -11.04 -11.39
C ALA A 123 12.65 -9.57 -11.22
N SER A 124 12.06 -8.84 -10.26
CA SER A 124 12.40 -7.44 -9.93
C SER A 124 13.27 -7.29 -8.67
N ALA A 125 13.69 -8.39 -8.06
CA ALA A 125 14.50 -8.43 -6.85
C ALA A 125 16.02 -8.25 -7.15
N PRO A 126 16.85 -7.93 -6.15
CA PRO A 126 16.48 -7.54 -4.79
C PRO A 126 16.07 -6.07 -4.68
N TRP A 127 15.07 -5.81 -3.84
CA TRP A 127 14.63 -4.45 -3.52
C TRP A 127 15.43 -3.88 -2.35
N SER A 128 15.66 -2.58 -2.38
CA SER A 128 16.29 -1.85 -1.28
C SER A 128 15.93 -0.37 -1.34
N VAL A 129 15.88 0.29 -0.18
CA VAL A 129 15.70 1.74 -0.13
C VAL A 129 16.85 2.53 -0.77
N ILE A 130 18.04 1.93 -0.94
CA ILE A 130 19.19 2.66 -1.51
C ILE A 130 19.12 2.79 -3.04
N ASN A 131 18.17 2.10 -3.69
CA ASN A 131 17.98 2.11 -5.15
C ASN A 131 17.40 3.43 -5.66
N LYS A 132 16.81 4.24 -4.77
CA LYS A 132 16.35 5.59 -5.11
C LYS A 132 17.49 6.46 -5.64
N THR A 133 17.15 7.40 -6.51
CA THR A 133 18.12 8.36 -7.08
C THR A 133 18.24 9.64 -6.25
N VAL A 134 17.23 9.94 -5.43
CA VAL A 134 17.19 11.14 -4.58
C VAL A 134 17.75 10.82 -3.20
N THR A 135 18.75 11.60 -2.79
CA THR A 135 19.34 11.50 -1.46
C THR A 135 18.40 12.10 -0.40
N PRO A 136 18.08 11.38 0.70
CA PRO A 136 17.35 11.96 1.82
C PRO A 136 18.08 13.17 2.41
N PRO A 137 17.36 14.12 3.05
CA PRO A 137 17.97 15.29 3.68
C PRO A 137 19.08 15.00 4.70
N SER A 138 19.10 13.81 5.31
CA SER A 138 20.19 13.38 6.20
C SER A 138 21.53 13.17 5.50
N GLY A 139 21.52 12.95 4.18
CA GLY A 139 22.67 12.46 3.42
C GLY A 139 22.86 10.93 3.47
N ASP A 140 22.11 10.19 4.29
CA ASP A 140 22.16 8.72 4.34
C ASP A 140 21.13 8.11 3.37
N MET A 141 21.61 7.35 2.39
CA MET A 141 20.75 6.68 1.41
C MET A 141 19.94 5.53 1.99
N ARG A 142 20.27 5.07 3.20
CA ARG A 142 19.52 4.04 3.92
C ARG A 142 18.30 4.59 4.63
N ASP A 143 18.16 5.91 4.73
CA ASP A 143 16.92 6.49 5.25
C ASP A 143 15.78 6.31 4.23
N TYR A 144 14.65 5.85 4.73
CA TYR A 144 13.43 5.75 3.94
C TYR A 144 12.93 7.16 3.62
N LEU A 145 12.66 7.37 2.34
CA LEU A 145 12.15 8.61 1.76
C LEU A 145 10.92 8.29 0.93
N SER A 146 9.94 9.19 0.93
CA SER A 146 8.83 9.24 -0.02
C SER A 146 8.28 10.65 -0.05
N PHE A 147 7.47 10.98 -1.07
CA PHE A 147 6.78 12.27 -1.13
C PHE A 147 5.33 12.13 -0.73
N ALA A 148 4.78 13.20 -0.13
CA ALA A 148 3.38 13.24 0.24
C ALA A 148 2.49 13.16 -1.02
N VAL A 149 1.68 12.10 -1.09
CA VAL A 149 1.01 11.67 -2.32
C VAL A 149 0.03 12.68 -2.92
N TYR A 150 -0.53 13.57 -2.10
CA TYR A 150 -1.54 14.56 -2.50
C TYR A 150 -1.02 15.99 -2.56
N TYR A 151 0.29 16.20 -2.49
CA TYR A 151 0.86 17.54 -2.49
C TYR A 151 1.33 17.92 -3.90
N TRP A 152 0.78 19.01 -4.42
CA TRP A 152 1.05 19.52 -5.77
C TRP A 152 1.69 20.90 -5.72
N PRO A 153 2.59 21.23 -6.65
CA PRO A 153 3.18 22.57 -6.73
C PRO A 153 2.09 23.61 -7.04
N ASP A 154 2.10 24.70 -6.28
CA ASP A 154 1.40 25.94 -6.52
C ASP A 154 2.44 27.02 -6.84
N CYS A 155 2.50 27.36 -8.12
CA CYS A 155 3.45 28.32 -8.68
C CYS A 155 2.83 29.72 -8.89
N SER A 156 1.62 29.97 -8.39
CA SER A 156 0.93 31.27 -8.57
C SER A 156 1.74 32.46 -8.04
N GLU A 157 2.56 32.24 -7.01
CA GLU A 157 3.45 33.24 -6.43
C GLU A 157 4.86 33.27 -7.05
N ALA A 158 5.19 32.39 -8.00
CA ALA A 158 6.54 32.28 -8.57
C ALA A 158 6.92 33.47 -9.46
N GLY A 159 5.93 34.28 -9.91
CA GLY A 159 6.16 35.47 -10.74
C GLY A 159 6.63 35.19 -12.17
N ASN A 160 6.76 33.91 -12.55
CA ASN A 160 7.13 33.49 -13.89
C ASN A 160 5.94 33.56 -14.86
N THR A 161 6.22 33.95 -16.12
CA THR A 161 5.23 34.02 -17.20
C THR A 161 5.37 32.86 -18.21
N THR A 162 6.25 31.90 -17.93
CA THR A 162 6.50 30.71 -18.73
C THR A 162 6.49 29.47 -17.85
N GLU A 163 6.24 28.31 -18.44
CA GLU A 163 6.34 27.02 -17.76
C GLU A 163 7.73 26.87 -17.10
N LEU A 164 7.75 26.46 -15.83
CA LEU A 164 8.97 26.21 -15.08
C LEU A 164 9.50 24.82 -15.41
N ALA A 165 10.82 24.68 -15.53
CA ALA A 165 11.42 23.35 -15.51
C ALA A 165 11.18 22.68 -14.14
N ASP A 166 11.14 21.35 -14.11
CA ASP A 166 10.88 20.58 -12.90
C ASP A 166 11.75 21.02 -11.71
N GLU A 167 13.05 21.15 -11.91
CA GLU A 167 13.98 21.59 -10.86
C GLU A 167 13.69 23.01 -10.36
N GLU A 168 13.30 23.93 -11.23
CA GLU A 168 12.93 25.29 -10.85
C GLU A 168 11.61 25.30 -10.06
N MET A 169 10.62 24.52 -10.50
CA MET A 169 9.34 24.32 -9.82
C MET A 169 9.55 23.76 -8.42
N TRP A 170 10.38 22.74 -8.25
CA TRP A 170 10.66 22.10 -6.96
C TRP A 170 11.34 23.03 -5.96
N ASN A 171 12.04 24.06 -6.44
CA ASN A 171 12.76 25.02 -5.60
C ASN A 171 12.01 26.33 -5.38
N THR A 172 10.98 26.62 -6.18
CA THR A 172 10.28 27.93 -6.17
C THR A 172 8.84 27.82 -5.70
N CYS A 173 8.13 26.77 -6.09
CA CYS A 173 6.70 26.64 -5.85
C CYS A 173 6.41 26.02 -4.47
N LYS A 174 5.47 26.59 -3.74
CA LYS A 174 4.95 25.99 -2.51
C LYS A 174 4.09 24.79 -2.89
N TYR A 175 4.11 23.72 -2.10
CA TYR A 175 3.25 22.57 -2.38
C TYR A 175 1.98 22.61 -1.53
N VAL A 176 0.83 22.40 -2.15
CA VAL A 176 -0.51 22.45 -1.53
C VAL A 176 -1.22 21.11 -1.66
N ARG A 177 -2.09 20.77 -0.70
CA ARG A 177 -2.78 19.48 -0.68
C ARG A 177 -3.99 19.47 -1.62
N ARG A 178 -4.11 18.44 -2.47
CA ARG A 178 -5.24 18.11 -3.34
C ARG A 178 -5.67 16.66 -3.09
N ASP A 179 -6.68 16.46 -2.25
CA ASP A 179 -7.01 15.13 -1.72
C ASP A 179 -7.47 14.15 -2.81
N GLY A 180 -6.94 12.93 -2.78
CA GLY A 180 -7.23 11.89 -3.77
C GLY A 180 -6.62 12.11 -5.16
N ILE A 181 -5.91 13.23 -5.39
CA ILE A 181 -5.23 13.51 -6.65
C ILE A 181 -3.73 13.25 -6.48
N PHE A 182 -3.25 12.13 -7.02
CA PHE A 182 -1.86 11.70 -6.87
C PHE A 182 -0.88 12.56 -7.67
N ASN A 183 0.09 13.18 -7.01
CA ASN A 183 1.21 13.81 -7.69
C ASN A 183 2.18 12.72 -8.22
N PRO A 184 2.45 12.63 -9.53
CA PRO A 184 3.35 11.63 -10.10
C PRO A 184 4.81 11.74 -9.60
N ASP A 185 5.22 12.86 -9.00
CA ASP A 185 6.54 13.02 -8.38
C ASP A 185 6.86 11.90 -7.36
N ILE A 186 5.84 11.27 -6.77
CA ILE A 186 6.01 10.14 -5.84
C ILE A 186 6.80 8.99 -6.45
N TYR A 187 6.70 8.78 -7.76
CA TYR A 187 7.38 7.70 -8.48
C TYR A 187 8.89 7.94 -8.65
N LEU A 188 9.39 9.14 -8.34
CA LEU A 188 10.81 9.47 -8.37
C LEU A 188 11.62 8.82 -7.24
N ILE A 189 10.98 8.46 -6.12
CA ILE A 189 11.69 7.91 -4.94
C ILE A 189 11.69 6.38 -4.92
N GLN A 190 10.63 5.75 -5.38
CA GLN A 190 10.47 4.28 -5.47
C GLN A 190 10.59 3.45 -4.17
N ASN A 191 11.01 4.01 -3.03
CA ASN A 191 11.01 3.27 -1.76
C ASN A 191 9.63 2.73 -1.36
N PRO A 192 8.50 3.45 -1.57
CA PRO A 192 7.17 2.86 -1.34
C PRO A 192 6.97 1.57 -2.12
N GLN A 193 7.32 1.56 -3.41
CA GLN A 193 7.23 0.36 -4.23
C GLN A 193 8.19 -0.75 -3.75
N ALA A 194 9.41 -0.39 -3.34
CA ALA A 194 10.39 -1.33 -2.78
C ALA A 194 9.81 -2.08 -1.57
N LEU A 195 9.21 -1.33 -0.65
CA LEU A 195 8.64 -1.83 0.59
C LEU A 195 7.38 -2.66 0.33
N ILE A 196 6.53 -2.24 -0.60
CA ILE A 196 5.36 -3.00 -1.06
C ILE A 196 5.82 -4.35 -1.67
N ASN A 197 6.83 -4.32 -2.55
CA ASN A 197 7.32 -5.51 -3.23
C ASN A 197 7.95 -6.51 -2.25
N VAL A 198 8.85 -6.08 -1.36
CA VAL A 198 9.45 -6.98 -0.36
C VAL A 198 8.38 -7.55 0.57
N SER A 199 7.36 -6.76 0.92
CA SER A 199 6.27 -7.23 1.77
C SER A 199 5.37 -8.26 1.08
N ASN A 200 4.96 -8.01 -0.17
CA ASN A 200 4.23 -8.99 -0.96
C ASN A 200 5.04 -10.26 -1.17
N TYR A 201 6.34 -10.12 -1.44
CA TYR A 201 7.24 -11.25 -1.63
C TYR A 201 7.33 -12.11 -0.37
N VAL A 202 7.63 -11.52 0.80
CA VAL A 202 7.69 -12.26 2.08
C VAL A 202 6.40 -13.02 2.35
N PHE A 203 5.24 -12.40 2.12
CA PHE A 203 3.95 -13.06 2.28
C PHE A 203 3.77 -14.25 1.33
N LEU A 204 3.86 -14.01 0.02
CA LEU A 204 3.58 -15.02 -0.99
C LEU A 204 4.59 -16.16 -0.95
N THR A 205 5.87 -15.84 -0.77
CA THR A 205 6.96 -16.81 -0.76
C THR A 205 6.95 -17.67 0.51
N ALA A 206 6.52 -17.13 1.67
CA ALA A 206 6.34 -17.95 2.88
C ALA A 206 5.23 -19.01 2.69
N LEU A 207 4.10 -18.62 2.08
CA LEU A 207 3.01 -19.56 1.75
C LEU A 207 3.43 -20.56 0.67
N ALA A 208 4.15 -20.12 -0.35
CA ALA A 208 4.69 -21.00 -1.39
C ALA A 208 5.67 -22.03 -0.82
N TYR A 209 6.55 -21.62 0.10
CA TYR A 209 7.46 -22.53 0.80
C TYR A 209 6.68 -23.51 1.68
N ALA A 210 5.72 -23.04 2.48
CA ALA A 210 4.89 -23.89 3.32
C ALA A 210 4.13 -24.96 2.51
N SER A 211 3.71 -24.64 1.27
CA SER A 211 3.02 -25.57 0.38
C SER A 211 3.92 -26.58 -0.30
N THR A 212 5.17 -26.23 -0.61
CA THR A 212 6.00 -27.01 -1.55
C THR A 212 7.25 -27.60 -0.92
N GLY A 213 7.74 -27.01 0.17
CA GLY A 213 9.05 -27.29 0.75
C GLY A 213 10.23 -26.96 -0.19
N ASN A 214 10.01 -26.23 -1.30
CA ASN A 214 11.06 -25.95 -2.26
C ASN A 214 12.11 -24.99 -1.65
N PRO A 215 13.38 -25.42 -1.51
CA PRO A 215 14.42 -24.62 -0.85
C PRO A 215 14.72 -23.27 -1.54
N GLU A 216 14.41 -23.13 -2.84
CA GLU A 216 14.59 -21.86 -3.57
C GLU A 216 13.74 -20.73 -2.97
N TYR A 217 12.50 -21.00 -2.57
CA TYR A 217 11.64 -20.00 -1.94
C TYR A 217 12.21 -19.52 -0.61
N SER A 218 12.70 -20.46 0.22
CA SER A 218 13.30 -20.11 1.50
C SER A 218 14.59 -19.29 1.34
N ALA A 219 15.51 -19.73 0.46
CA ALA A 219 16.75 -19.02 0.20
C ALA A 219 16.51 -17.60 -0.33
N ASN A 220 15.56 -17.44 -1.25
CA ASN A 220 15.25 -16.14 -1.83
C ASN A 220 14.54 -15.21 -0.84
N LEU A 221 13.67 -15.74 0.03
CA LEU A 221 13.04 -14.97 1.10
C LEU A 221 14.09 -14.49 2.12
N ASP A 222 15.00 -15.37 2.56
CA ASP A 222 16.12 -15.00 3.43
C ASP A 222 16.95 -13.87 2.79
N TYR A 223 17.30 -14.01 1.51
CA TYR A 223 18.07 -12.99 0.79
C TYR A 223 17.35 -11.64 0.68
N ALA A 224 16.04 -11.64 0.39
CA ALA A 224 15.23 -10.42 0.32
C ALA A 224 15.16 -9.71 1.69
N LEU A 225 14.88 -10.46 2.75
CA LEU A 225 14.80 -9.91 4.11
C LEU A 225 16.17 -9.38 4.58
N HIS A 226 17.22 -10.15 4.35
CA HIS A 226 18.59 -9.76 4.66
C HIS A 226 19.00 -8.48 3.92
N THR A 227 18.67 -8.37 2.63
CA THR A 227 19.04 -7.18 1.84
C THR A 227 18.28 -5.93 2.30
N PHE A 228 17.00 -6.05 2.60
CA PHE A 228 16.16 -4.89 2.91
C PHE A 228 16.31 -4.41 4.36
N PHE A 229 16.56 -5.30 5.33
CA PHE A 229 16.53 -4.95 6.75
C PHE A 229 17.84 -5.19 7.53
N VAL A 230 18.76 -6.02 7.02
CA VAL A 230 19.91 -6.49 7.80
C VAL A 230 21.25 -6.00 7.27
N ASN A 231 21.49 -6.15 5.98
CA ASN A 231 22.77 -5.81 5.35
C ASN A 231 23.08 -4.32 5.52
N GLU A 232 24.16 -3.98 6.24
CA GLU A 232 24.55 -2.61 6.56
C GLU A 232 24.67 -1.67 5.36
N GLU A 233 25.01 -2.20 4.17
CA GLU A 233 25.14 -1.40 2.95
C GLU A 233 23.79 -1.06 2.30
N THR A 234 22.79 -1.92 2.47
CA THR A 234 21.51 -1.86 1.72
C THR A 234 20.27 -1.72 2.60
N LYS A 235 20.40 -1.90 3.93
CA LYS A 235 19.25 -1.91 4.83
C LYS A 235 18.53 -0.57 4.85
N MET A 236 17.23 -0.63 5.07
CA MET A 236 16.45 0.51 5.52
C MET A 236 16.81 0.82 6.98
N ASN A 237 17.13 2.08 7.30
CA ASN A 237 17.24 2.51 8.69
C ASN A 237 15.85 2.42 9.35
N PRO A 238 15.74 1.95 10.61
CA PRO A 238 14.45 1.71 11.29
C PRO A 238 13.82 3.00 11.82
N ASN A 239 13.42 3.87 10.89
CA ASN A 239 12.66 5.09 11.12
C ASN A 239 11.98 5.55 9.83
N LEU A 240 11.00 6.46 9.95
CA LEU A 240 10.33 7.12 8.83
C LEU A 240 10.50 8.63 8.87
N ASN A 241 11.67 9.11 9.29
CA ASN A 241 11.93 10.55 9.49
C ASN A 241 11.75 11.40 8.21
N TYR A 242 11.79 10.77 7.03
CA TYR A 242 11.62 11.43 5.73
C TYR A 242 10.47 10.84 4.91
N ALA A 243 9.57 10.07 5.51
CA ALA A 243 8.38 9.57 4.82
C ALA A 243 7.35 10.70 4.60
N GLN A 244 6.69 10.65 3.45
CA GLN A 244 5.74 11.64 2.95
C GLN A 244 6.23 13.08 3.12
N THR A 245 7.47 13.32 2.74
CA THR A 245 8.02 14.67 2.75
C THR A 245 7.28 15.53 1.71
N VAL A 246 6.95 16.76 2.09
CA VAL A 246 6.36 17.75 1.16
C VAL A 246 7.50 18.46 0.43
N ARG A 247 7.48 18.41 -0.90
CA ARG A 247 8.43 19.10 -1.77
C ARG A 247 8.23 20.63 -1.72
N GLY A 248 9.15 21.36 -2.34
CA GLY A 248 9.14 22.82 -2.38
C GLY A 248 10.27 23.45 -1.54
N PRO A 249 10.31 24.79 -1.48
CA PRO A 249 11.26 25.52 -0.63
C PRO A 249 11.22 25.04 0.83
N GLY A 250 12.38 24.72 1.41
CA GLY A 250 12.48 24.26 2.81
C GLY A 250 12.25 22.76 3.05
N TYR A 251 12.18 21.97 1.97
CA TYR A 251 12.22 20.50 1.99
C TYR A 251 13.28 19.97 2.96
N SER A 252 12.86 19.25 4.01
CA SER A 252 13.79 18.85 5.09
C SER A 252 13.36 17.63 5.91
N LYS A 253 12.10 17.51 6.32
CA LYS A 253 11.62 16.41 7.16
C LYS A 253 10.30 15.83 6.64
N GLY A 254 10.05 14.57 6.96
CA GLY A 254 8.78 13.89 6.72
C GLY A 254 7.64 14.44 7.57
N LYS A 255 6.49 13.79 7.45
CA LYS A 255 5.26 14.10 8.21
C LYS A 255 4.81 12.90 9.01
N HIS A 256 4.01 13.11 10.06
CA HIS A 256 3.40 12.02 10.82
C HIS A 256 2.64 11.04 9.91
N THR A 257 1.93 11.57 8.90
CA THR A 257 1.20 10.78 7.88
C THR A 257 2.09 9.80 7.11
N GLY A 258 3.39 10.03 7.08
CA GLY A 258 4.38 9.13 6.47
C GLY A 258 4.52 7.80 7.18
N VAL A 259 4.03 7.67 8.42
CA VAL A 259 3.94 6.37 9.12
C VAL A 259 3.06 5.39 8.34
N LEU A 260 2.05 5.85 7.59
CA LEU A 260 1.26 5.00 6.70
C LEU A 260 2.08 4.28 5.62
N ASP A 261 3.24 4.77 5.22
CA ASP A 261 4.02 4.10 4.17
C ASP A 261 4.43 2.67 4.59
N MET A 262 4.42 2.37 5.89
CA MET A 262 4.69 1.05 6.47
C MET A 262 3.43 0.25 6.84
N THR A 263 2.27 0.56 6.24
CA THR A 263 1.01 -0.23 6.35
C THR A 263 1.19 -1.74 6.19
N VAL A 264 2.23 -2.15 5.45
CA VAL A 264 2.53 -3.53 5.08
C VAL A 264 3.36 -4.33 6.10
N ILE A 265 3.74 -3.74 7.24
CA ILE A 265 4.67 -4.37 8.19
C ILE A 265 4.08 -5.60 8.88
N ALA A 266 2.81 -5.56 9.28
CA ALA A 266 2.16 -6.72 9.89
C ALA A 266 2.24 -7.96 8.98
N LYS A 267 2.13 -7.76 7.66
CA LYS A 267 2.23 -8.82 6.66
C LYS A 267 3.64 -9.41 6.56
N ILE A 268 4.68 -8.57 6.66
CA ILE A 268 6.08 -9.05 6.75
C ILE A 268 6.25 -9.91 8.01
N ILE A 269 5.79 -9.42 9.17
CA ILE A 269 5.88 -10.14 10.44
C ILE A 269 5.24 -11.52 10.35
N SER A 270 4.04 -11.63 9.76
CA SER A 270 3.36 -12.91 9.57
C SER A 270 4.15 -13.90 8.70
N GLY A 271 4.66 -13.45 7.54
CA GLY A 271 5.48 -14.30 6.67
C GLY A 271 6.77 -14.77 7.36
N VAL A 272 7.46 -13.89 8.08
CA VAL A 272 8.66 -14.25 8.85
C VAL A 272 8.34 -15.24 9.97
N ASN A 273 7.23 -15.06 10.69
CA ASN A 273 6.81 -15.99 11.74
C ASN A 273 6.47 -17.39 11.19
N VAL A 274 5.94 -17.50 9.97
CA VAL A 274 5.78 -18.78 9.27
C VAL A 274 7.14 -19.44 9.02
N MET A 275 8.11 -18.71 8.49
CA MET A 275 9.46 -19.24 8.23
C MET A 275 10.15 -19.70 9.52
N LYS A 276 10.03 -18.92 10.61
CA LYS A 276 10.51 -19.29 11.96
C LYS A 276 9.88 -20.58 12.47
N ALA A 277 8.60 -20.79 12.22
CA ALA A 277 7.89 -22.01 12.62
C ALA A 277 8.33 -23.23 11.79
N LEU A 278 8.53 -23.06 10.48
CA LEU A 278 8.95 -24.12 9.56
C LEU A 278 10.41 -24.53 9.69
N LYS A 279 11.29 -23.60 10.07
CA LYS A 279 12.75 -23.80 10.21
C LYS A 279 13.41 -24.41 8.96
N PRO A 280 13.30 -23.78 7.77
CA PRO A 280 14.02 -24.22 6.59
C PRO A 280 15.54 -24.26 6.82
N ALA A 281 16.25 -25.11 6.08
CA ALA A 281 17.72 -25.16 6.16
C ALA A 281 18.39 -23.89 5.61
N GLU A 282 17.75 -23.21 4.65
CA GLU A 282 18.25 -22.00 4.00
C GLU A 282 17.96 -20.73 4.80
N TRP A 283 17.10 -20.81 5.82
CA TRP A 283 16.75 -19.69 6.69
C TRP A 283 17.88 -19.42 7.68
N ARG A 284 18.57 -18.29 7.54
CA ARG A 284 19.78 -18.02 8.34
C ARG A 284 19.44 -17.32 9.64
N GLN A 285 20.04 -17.81 10.73
CA GLN A 285 19.95 -17.17 12.05
C GLN A 285 20.45 -15.72 12.02
N GLU A 286 21.47 -15.41 11.21
CA GLU A 286 21.98 -14.04 11.02
C GLU A 286 20.89 -13.09 10.51
N THR A 287 20.08 -13.53 9.54
CA THR A 287 18.97 -12.74 9.00
C THR A 287 17.90 -12.53 10.08
N GLU A 288 17.58 -13.57 10.84
CA GLU A 288 16.59 -13.48 11.92
C GLU A 288 17.01 -12.54 13.04
N ASP A 289 18.25 -12.67 13.54
CA ASP A 289 18.81 -11.82 14.60
C ASP A 289 18.94 -10.36 14.13
N GLY A 290 19.34 -10.16 12.88
CA GLY A 290 19.42 -8.84 12.25
C GLY A 290 18.05 -8.19 12.11
N PHE A 291 17.04 -8.94 11.65
CA PHE A 291 15.68 -8.43 11.54
C PHE A 291 15.06 -8.15 12.90
N LEU A 292 15.32 -8.99 13.92
CA LEU A 292 14.93 -8.74 15.31
C LEU A 292 15.55 -7.44 15.85
N THR A 293 16.82 -7.18 15.53
CA THR A 293 17.50 -5.93 15.88
C THR A 293 16.83 -4.73 15.21
N TRP A 294 16.53 -4.83 13.90
CA TRP A 294 15.83 -3.79 13.16
C TRP A 294 14.44 -3.49 13.75
N VAL A 295 13.65 -4.52 14.05
CA VAL A 295 12.33 -4.40 14.66
C VAL A 295 12.41 -3.72 16.03
N THR A 296 13.38 -4.09 16.87
CA THR A 296 13.56 -3.49 18.20
C THR A 296 13.86 -1.98 18.11
N GLN A 297 14.66 -1.58 17.13
CA GLN A 297 14.95 -0.17 16.87
C GLN A 297 13.73 0.57 16.31
N GLN A 298 12.94 -0.06 15.44
CA GLN A 298 11.72 0.52 14.89
C GLN A 298 10.65 0.72 15.98
N ILE A 299 10.50 -0.22 16.92
CA ILE A 299 9.63 -0.05 18.10
C ILE A 299 10.05 1.19 18.88
N THR A 300 11.35 1.33 19.16
CA THR A 300 11.87 2.50 19.89
C THR A 300 11.53 3.80 19.15
N TRP A 301 11.68 3.83 17.83
CA TRP A 301 11.27 4.99 17.03
C TRP A 301 9.76 5.26 17.11
N MET A 302 8.92 4.22 17.01
CA MET A 302 7.45 4.36 17.12
C MET A 302 7.00 4.89 18.49
N GLU A 303 7.71 4.55 19.57
CA GLU A 303 7.40 4.97 20.94
C GLU A 303 7.87 6.40 21.25
N THR A 304 8.86 6.93 20.54
CA THR A 304 9.59 8.15 20.94
C THR A 304 9.59 9.27 19.91
N SER A 305 9.38 8.96 18.63
CA SER A 305 9.34 9.93 17.57
C SER A 305 8.06 10.76 17.63
N GLU A 306 8.18 12.09 17.56
CA GLU A 306 7.03 13.00 17.43
C GLU A 306 6.15 12.61 16.24
N LEU A 307 6.74 12.22 15.11
CA LEU A 307 6.01 11.77 13.92
C LEU A 307 5.15 10.54 14.20
N ALA A 308 5.66 9.57 14.95
CA ALA A 308 4.92 8.36 15.27
C ALA A 308 3.84 8.60 16.33
N LEU A 309 4.14 9.42 17.34
CA LEU A 309 3.19 9.77 18.40
C LEU A 309 2.01 10.59 17.86
N GLU A 310 2.26 11.50 16.92
CA GLU A 310 1.21 12.23 16.21
C GLU A 310 0.33 11.29 15.38
N GLU A 311 0.91 10.33 14.67
CA GLU A 311 0.14 9.37 13.87
C GLU A 311 -0.73 8.45 14.74
N LEU A 312 -0.20 7.97 15.87
CA LEU A 312 -0.94 7.17 16.85
C LEU A 312 -2.12 7.95 17.48
N ALA A 313 -2.14 9.28 17.34
CA ALA A 313 -3.21 10.15 17.81
C ALA A 313 -4.22 10.53 16.70
N ALA A 314 -3.99 10.14 15.44
CA ALA A 314 -4.88 10.46 14.34
C ALA A 314 -6.28 9.83 14.54
N PRO A 315 -7.37 10.51 14.14
CA PRO A 315 -8.73 10.03 14.43
C PRO A 315 -9.25 8.97 13.47
N ASN A 316 -8.55 8.72 12.36
CA ASN A 316 -9.01 7.93 11.21
C ASN A 316 -8.08 6.72 10.96
N ASN A 317 -8.13 6.16 9.75
CA ASN A 317 -7.30 5.03 9.32
C ASN A 317 -5.80 5.15 9.65
N HIS A 318 -5.24 6.35 9.69
CA HIS A 318 -3.84 6.59 10.05
C HIS A 318 -3.45 5.93 11.39
N ALA A 319 -4.22 6.17 12.44
CA ALA A 319 -3.93 5.55 13.74
C ALA A 319 -4.23 4.05 13.72
N THR A 320 -5.26 3.60 13.01
CA THR A 320 -5.57 2.17 12.88
C THR A 320 -4.36 1.39 12.35
N PHE A 321 -3.72 1.92 11.30
CA PHE A 321 -2.48 1.37 10.73
C PHE A 321 -1.26 1.58 11.62
N ALA A 322 -1.12 2.71 12.31
CA ALA A 322 0.01 2.91 13.22
C ALA A 322 0.00 1.92 14.40
N TYR A 323 -1.17 1.65 14.99
CA TYR A 323 -1.32 0.63 16.03
C TYR A 323 -1.15 -0.79 15.49
N ASN A 324 -1.56 -1.05 14.25
CA ASN A 324 -1.28 -2.30 13.57
C ASN A 324 0.22 -2.59 13.48
N GLN A 325 0.99 -1.61 13.00
CA GLN A 325 2.45 -1.72 12.91
C GLN A 325 3.07 -1.95 14.29
N LEU A 326 2.75 -1.10 15.27
CA LEU A 326 3.33 -1.18 16.62
C LEU A 326 3.01 -2.51 17.32
N SER A 327 1.76 -2.96 17.27
CA SER A 327 1.35 -4.21 17.90
C SER A 327 1.95 -5.45 17.22
N ALA A 328 2.06 -5.47 15.89
CA ALA A 328 2.74 -6.54 15.16
C ALA A 328 4.24 -6.61 15.49
N LEU A 329 4.90 -5.46 15.61
CA LEU A 329 6.32 -5.39 15.99
C LEU A 329 6.54 -5.92 17.42
N TYR A 330 5.71 -5.52 18.40
CA TYR A 330 5.78 -6.08 19.76
C TYR A 330 5.54 -7.59 19.78
N ALA A 331 4.55 -8.07 19.03
CA ALA A 331 4.26 -9.50 18.92
C ALA A 331 5.46 -10.27 18.34
N PHE A 332 6.15 -9.70 17.34
CA PHE A 332 7.34 -10.31 16.75
C PHE A 332 8.49 -10.50 17.73
N VAL A 333 8.75 -9.50 18.58
CA VAL A 333 9.80 -9.58 19.62
C VAL A 333 9.38 -10.41 20.84
N GLY A 334 8.20 -11.05 20.80
CA GLY A 334 7.65 -11.87 21.87
C GLY A 334 7.09 -11.07 23.04
N ASN A 335 6.92 -9.76 22.91
CA ASN A 335 6.35 -8.90 23.94
C ASN A 335 4.83 -8.74 23.76
N ASN A 336 4.11 -9.86 23.91
CA ASN A 336 2.66 -9.91 23.72
C ASN A 336 1.90 -8.98 24.69
N ASP A 337 2.45 -8.71 25.87
CA ASP A 337 1.84 -7.79 26.83
C ASP A 337 1.85 -6.35 26.33
N MET A 338 2.95 -5.90 25.71
CA MET A 338 3.00 -4.58 25.07
C MET A 338 2.15 -4.50 23.80
N ALA A 339 2.07 -5.59 23.02
CA ALA A 339 1.15 -5.67 21.88
C ALA A 339 -0.32 -5.48 22.34
N LYS A 340 -0.74 -6.18 23.40
CA LYS A 340 -2.06 -6.01 24.01
C LYS A 340 -2.28 -4.59 24.52
N GLN A 341 -1.31 -4.00 25.23
CA GLN A 341 -1.41 -2.62 25.72
C GLN A 341 -1.57 -1.60 24.59
N ALA A 342 -0.85 -1.76 23.49
CA ALA A 342 -1.01 -0.91 22.31
C ALA A 342 -2.42 -1.03 21.71
N LEU A 343 -2.94 -2.25 21.55
CA LEU A 343 -4.30 -2.48 21.06
C LEU A 343 -5.37 -1.96 22.02
N GLU A 344 -5.20 -2.13 23.33
CA GLU A 344 -6.10 -1.53 24.34
C GLU A 344 -6.11 -0.01 24.26
N LYS A 345 -4.95 0.63 24.04
CA LYS A 345 -4.87 2.09 23.85
C LYS A 345 -5.61 2.54 22.59
N PHE A 346 -5.54 1.75 21.51
CA PHE A 346 -6.33 1.99 20.31
C PHE A 346 -7.83 1.87 20.57
N TYR A 347 -8.28 0.72 21.08
CA TYR A 347 -9.70 0.41 21.27
C TYR A 347 -10.39 1.30 22.30
N ASN A 348 -9.68 1.73 23.35
CA ASN A 348 -10.19 2.65 24.37
C ASN A 348 -9.93 4.13 24.04
N GLY A 349 -9.30 4.42 22.90
CA GLY A 349 -8.91 5.76 22.46
C GLY A 349 -9.58 6.13 21.14
N VAL A 350 -8.76 6.30 20.10
CA VAL A 350 -9.18 6.80 18.78
C VAL A 350 -10.27 5.94 18.12
N TYR A 351 -10.28 4.62 18.37
CA TYR A 351 -11.29 3.70 17.85
C TYR A 351 -12.72 4.10 18.24
N LEU A 352 -12.91 4.67 19.43
CA LEU A 352 -14.23 5.02 19.98
C LEU A 352 -15.02 6.00 19.10
N GLY A 353 -14.34 6.74 18.20
CA GLY A 353 -14.95 7.68 17.26
C GLY A 353 -14.97 7.21 15.79
N GLN A 354 -14.47 6.03 15.46
CA GLN A 354 -14.26 5.63 14.06
C GLN A 354 -15.51 5.06 13.36
N ILE A 355 -16.43 4.44 14.10
CA ILE A 355 -17.62 3.77 13.53
C ILE A 355 -18.87 4.38 14.14
N TRP A 356 -19.75 4.87 13.27
CA TRP A 356 -20.99 5.57 13.61
C TRP A 356 -22.16 4.59 13.83
N PRO A 357 -23.33 5.07 14.33
CA PRO A 357 -24.46 4.20 14.69
C PRO A 357 -25.01 3.34 13.54
N ASP A 358 -24.87 3.77 12.29
CA ASP A 358 -25.28 3.04 11.09
C ASP A 358 -24.21 2.09 10.54
N GLY A 359 -23.02 2.08 11.15
CA GLY A 359 -21.85 1.35 10.67
C GLY A 359 -20.95 2.18 9.76
N ASP A 360 -21.30 3.42 9.39
CA ASP A 360 -20.43 4.22 8.54
C ASP A 360 -19.12 4.58 9.26
N GLN A 361 -18.04 4.68 8.49
CA GLN A 361 -16.74 5.13 8.97
C GLN A 361 -16.61 6.61 8.62
N TYR A 362 -17.12 7.47 9.49
CA TYR A 362 -17.34 8.89 9.21
C TYR A 362 -16.12 9.59 8.60
N TYR A 363 -14.94 9.46 9.21
CA TYR A 363 -13.73 10.12 8.71
C TYR A 363 -13.29 9.63 7.32
N GLU A 364 -13.65 8.40 6.95
CA GLU A 364 -13.34 7.81 5.66
C GLU A 364 -14.34 8.24 4.59
N SER A 365 -15.60 8.43 4.98
CA SER A 365 -16.66 9.01 4.14
C SER A 365 -16.40 10.47 3.77
N LEU A 366 -15.65 11.20 4.61
CA LEU A 366 -15.22 12.58 4.35
C LEU A 366 -14.07 12.69 3.35
N ARG A 367 -13.70 11.62 2.64
CA ARG A 367 -12.61 11.64 1.67
C ARG A 367 -13.15 11.73 0.25
N THR A 368 -12.29 12.10 -0.70
CA THR A 368 -12.64 12.12 -2.13
C THR A 368 -12.82 10.72 -2.73
N ARG A 369 -12.29 9.69 -2.05
CA ARG A 369 -12.35 8.27 -2.43
C ARG A 369 -12.96 7.41 -1.30
N PRO A 370 -14.23 7.62 -0.93
CA PRO A 370 -14.79 7.06 0.29
C PRO A 370 -15.06 5.55 0.20
N TYR A 371 -15.22 4.95 -0.99
CA TYR A 371 -15.28 3.48 -1.10
C TYR A 371 -13.93 2.87 -0.70
N HIS A 372 -12.85 3.38 -1.31
CA HIS A 372 -11.49 2.98 -0.99
C HIS A 372 -11.18 3.15 0.50
N TYR A 373 -11.39 4.33 1.09
CA TYR A 373 -11.00 4.57 2.47
C TYR A 373 -11.78 3.72 3.49
N ARG A 374 -13.05 3.42 3.23
CA ARG A 374 -13.80 2.46 4.06
C ARG A 374 -13.20 1.06 4.01
N ALA A 375 -12.88 0.57 2.80
CA ALA A 375 -12.25 -0.74 2.64
C ALA A 375 -10.83 -0.77 3.24
N TYR A 376 -10.08 0.31 3.08
CA TYR A 376 -8.72 0.47 3.55
C TYR A 376 -8.63 0.44 5.09
N ASN A 377 -9.50 1.20 5.77
CA ASN A 377 -9.56 1.18 7.23
C ASN A 377 -10.12 -0.15 7.77
N LEU A 378 -11.14 -0.73 7.12
CA LEU A 378 -11.66 -2.06 7.50
C LEU A 378 -10.56 -3.13 7.49
N LEU A 379 -9.71 -3.13 6.46
CA LEU A 379 -8.60 -4.06 6.40
C LEU A 379 -7.65 -3.89 7.58
N ALA A 380 -7.33 -2.66 7.98
CA ALA A 380 -6.49 -2.39 9.15
C ALA A 380 -7.17 -2.76 10.47
N LEU A 381 -8.48 -2.53 10.61
CA LEU A 381 -9.26 -2.93 11.78
C LEU A 381 -9.30 -4.46 11.95
N VAL A 382 -9.56 -5.19 10.85
CA VAL A 382 -9.47 -6.65 10.81
C VAL A 382 -8.08 -7.10 11.25
N THR A 383 -7.04 -6.45 10.72
CA THR A 383 -5.65 -6.80 11.05
C THR A 383 -5.34 -6.58 12.54
N ASN A 384 -5.85 -5.51 13.16
CA ASN A 384 -5.72 -5.29 14.61
C ASN A 384 -6.45 -6.36 15.43
N ALA A 385 -7.60 -6.83 14.95
CA ALA A 385 -8.36 -7.89 15.60
C ALA A 385 -7.64 -9.25 15.50
N GLU A 386 -7.03 -9.56 14.34
CA GLU A 386 -6.20 -10.75 14.13
C GLU A 386 -4.93 -10.74 14.99
N ILE A 387 -4.23 -9.61 15.09
CA ILE A 387 -3.09 -9.48 16.02
C ILE A 387 -3.57 -9.70 17.45
N GLY A 388 -4.72 -9.12 17.82
CA GLY A 388 -5.35 -9.31 19.12
C GLY A 388 -5.59 -10.79 19.44
N ASP A 389 -6.19 -11.55 18.52
CA ASP A 389 -6.42 -12.99 18.68
C ASP A 389 -5.06 -13.74 18.84
N PHE A 390 -4.04 -13.39 18.04
CA PHE A 390 -2.71 -14.01 18.13
C PHE A 390 -2.01 -13.78 19.48
N VAL A 391 -2.15 -12.60 20.08
CA VAL A 391 -1.52 -12.26 21.37
C VAL A 391 -2.40 -12.55 22.58
N GLY A 392 -3.62 -13.08 22.36
CA GLY A 392 -4.59 -13.37 23.42
C GLY A 392 -5.18 -12.12 24.08
N LEU A 393 -5.57 -11.12 23.28
CA LEU A 393 -6.27 -9.92 23.74
C LEU A 393 -7.71 -10.24 24.16
N GLU A 394 -8.11 -9.79 25.34
CA GLU A 394 -9.45 -10.00 25.89
C GLU A 394 -10.07 -8.68 26.41
N PRO A 395 -11.30 -8.30 26.01
CA PRO A 395 -12.12 -8.97 24.99
C PRO A 395 -11.49 -8.87 23.60
N SER A 396 -11.82 -9.84 22.73
CA SER A 396 -11.30 -9.91 21.36
C SER A 396 -11.52 -8.61 20.60
N GLY A 397 -10.59 -8.26 19.71
CA GLY A 397 -10.71 -7.07 18.84
C GLY A 397 -11.99 -7.07 17.99
N TRP A 398 -12.47 -8.26 17.64
CA TRP A 398 -13.71 -8.49 16.90
C TRP A 398 -14.99 -8.10 17.66
N GLU A 399 -14.90 -7.99 18.98
CA GLU A 399 -16.03 -7.71 19.89
C GLU A 399 -16.02 -6.28 20.41
N ARG A 400 -14.98 -5.50 20.07
CA ARG A 400 -14.84 -4.11 20.52
C ARG A 400 -15.95 -3.25 19.93
N LYS A 401 -16.43 -2.29 20.73
CA LYS A 401 -17.49 -1.36 20.37
C LYS A 401 -17.03 0.08 20.52
N THR A 402 -17.50 0.93 19.61
CA THR A 402 -17.30 2.38 19.67
C THR A 402 -18.26 3.03 20.65
N ASN A 403 -18.17 4.35 20.83
CA ASN A 403 -19.15 5.11 21.63
C ASN A 403 -20.59 4.99 21.09
N ALA A 404 -20.76 4.64 19.82
CA ALA A 404 -22.05 4.42 19.18
C ALA A 404 -22.63 3.01 19.43
N GLY A 405 -21.88 2.11 20.09
CA GLY A 405 -22.29 0.71 20.27
C GLY A 405 -22.13 -0.16 19.03
N THR A 406 -21.56 0.37 17.95
CA THR A 406 -21.22 -0.35 16.72
C THR A 406 -19.77 -0.82 16.74
N GLY A 407 -19.44 -1.82 15.93
CA GLY A 407 -18.10 -2.39 15.84
C GLY A 407 -17.79 -2.87 14.43
N LEU A 408 -16.78 -3.72 14.33
CA LEU A 408 -16.20 -4.17 13.06
C LEU A 408 -17.24 -4.80 12.11
N ARG A 409 -18.17 -5.60 12.66
CA ARG A 409 -19.22 -6.26 11.87
C ARG A 409 -20.15 -5.24 11.22
N GLU A 410 -20.64 -4.27 11.99
CA GLU A 410 -21.54 -3.24 11.47
C GLU A 410 -20.84 -2.37 10.42
N ALA A 411 -19.55 -2.06 10.61
CA ALA A 411 -18.78 -1.33 9.61
C ALA A 411 -18.59 -2.07 8.29
N LEU A 412 -18.32 -3.38 8.35
CA LEU A 412 -18.19 -4.21 7.17
C LEU A 412 -19.53 -4.31 6.41
N GLU A 413 -20.62 -4.57 7.14
CA GLU A 413 -21.95 -4.71 6.54
C GLU A 413 -22.44 -3.39 5.92
N PHE A 414 -22.08 -2.24 6.49
CA PHE A 414 -22.31 -0.94 5.87
C PHE A 414 -21.49 -0.76 4.59
N ALA A 415 -20.20 -1.10 4.63
CA ALA A 415 -19.30 -0.95 3.47
C ALA A 415 -19.72 -1.83 2.28
N MET A 416 -20.18 -3.06 2.52
CA MET A 416 -20.69 -3.96 1.48
C MET A 416 -21.93 -3.43 0.76
N GLN A 417 -22.68 -2.50 1.37
CA GLN A 417 -23.86 -1.88 0.76
C GLN A 417 -23.51 -0.66 -0.11
N GLN A 418 -22.27 -0.20 -0.09
CA GLN A 418 -21.86 0.96 -0.86
C GLN A 418 -21.58 0.58 -2.32
N ASP A 419 -22.07 1.41 -3.22
CA ASP A 419 -21.83 1.25 -4.66
C ASP A 419 -20.55 2.02 -5.06
N PRO A 420 -19.48 1.34 -5.50
CA PRO A 420 -18.26 2.01 -5.94
C PRO A 420 -18.47 2.86 -7.21
N GLU A 421 -19.46 2.55 -8.06
CA GLU A 421 -19.75 3.34 -9.26
C GLU A 421 -20.26 4.73 -8.90
N ALA A 422 -21.02 4.84 -7.81
CA ALA A 422 -21.55 6.11 -7.30
C ALA A 422 -20.46 7.10 -6.88
N THR A 423 -19.22 6.65 -6.72
CA THR A 423 -18.05 7.47 -6.36
C THR A 423 -16.92 7.40 -7.39
N GLU A 424 -17.16 6.84 -8.57
CA GLU A 424 -16.16 6.66 -9.65
C GLU A 424 -14.97 5.76 -9.22
N GLU A 425 -15.24 4.77 -8.36
CA GLU A 425 -14.26 3.87 -7.76
C GLU A 425 -14.47 2.40 -8.16
N ASP A 426 -15.08 2.10 -9.32
CA ASP A 426 -15.37 0.72 -9.77
C ASP A 426 -14.12 -0.19 -9.76
N ASN A 427 -12.97 0.36 -10.13
CA ASN A 427 -11.68 -0.33 -10.07
C ASN A 427 -11.23 -0.72 -8.63
N GLN A 428 -11.90 -0.24 -7.60
CA GLN A 428 -11.65 -0.58 -6.20
C GLN A 428 -12.61 -1.63 -5.65
N ARG A 429 -13.61 -2.07 -6.42
CA ARG A 429 -14.70 -2.97 -5.97
C ARG A 429 -14.19 -4.18 -5.17
N LYS A 430 -13.04 -4.75 -5.56
CA LYS A 430 -12.43 -5.94 -4.93
C LYS A 430 -11.77 -5.70 -3.58
N GLN A 431 -11.57 -4.44 -3.14
CA GLN A 431 -10.80 -4.13 -1.93
C GLN A 431 -11.41 -4.66 -0.62
N LEU A 432 -12.73 -4.89 -0.58
CA LEU A 432 -13.39 -5.44 0.61
C LEU A 432 -13.17 -6.95 0.77
N ALA A 433 -12.77 -7.67 -0.27
CA ALA A 433 -12.75 -9.13 -0.29
C ALA A 433 -11.95 -9.76 0.88
N PRO A 434 -10.72 -9.32 1.21
CA PRO A 434 -9.99 -9.91 2.33
C PRO A 434 -10.67 -9.68 3.69
N SER A 435 -11.34 -8.54 3.87
CA SER A 435 -12.07 -8.25 5.12
C SER A 435 -13.34 -9.09 5.24
N VAL A 436 -14.06 -9.28 4.13
CA VAL A 436 -15.23 -10.17 4.06
C VAL A 436 -14.83 -11.62 4.34
N ALA A 437 -13.72 -12.08 3.76
CA ALA A 437 -13.18 -13.41 4.01
C ALA A 437 -12.85 -13.66 5.48
N ALA A 438 -12.19 -12.71 6.13
CA ALA A 438 -11.89 -12.79 7.57
C ALA A 438 -13.17 -12.77 8.42
N ALA A 439 -14.18 -12.01 8.01
CA ALA A 439 -15.48 -12.00 8.67
C ALA A 439 -16.23 -13.34 8.55
N ILE A 440 -16.15 -14.03 7.40
CA ILE A 440 -16.70 -15.40 7.26
C ILE A 440 -16.03 -16.33 8.28
N ARG A 441 -14.69 -16.31 8.34
CA ARG A 441 -13.92 -17.14 9.28
C ARG A 441 -14.30 -16.85 10.74
N LYS A 442 -14.49 -15.58 11.10
CA LYS A 442 -14.76 -15.19 12.50
C LYS A 442 -16.23 -15.32 12.90
N PHE A 443 -17.15 -14.82 12.07
CA PHE A 443 -18.57 -14.69 12.41
C PHE A 443 -19.46 -15.77 11.78
N GLY A 444 -18.92 -16.55 10.84
CA GLY A 444 -19.68 -17.48 10.01
C GLY A 444 -20.50 -16.78 8.93
N ASP A 445 -21.04 -17.57 8.00
CA ASP A 445 -21.87 -17.10 6.89
C ASP A 445 -23.11 -18.02 6.69
N PRO A 446 -24.00 -18.12 7.69
CA PRO A 446 -25.08 -19.12 7.68
C PRO A 446 -26.12 -18.87 6.58
N ASP A 447 -26.27 -17.63 6.11
CA ASP A 447 -27.19 -17.20 5.07
C ASP A 447 -26.50 -16.99 3.70
N GLY A 448 -25.19 -17.26 3.60
CA GLY A 448 -24.40 -17.13 2.37
C GLY A 448 -24.16 -15.70 1.91
N LYS A 449 -24.51 -14.69 2.72
CA LYS A 449 -24.48 -13.28 2.32
C LYS A 449 -23.08 -12.78 1.99
N TYR A 450 -22.07 -13.25 2.71
CA TYR A 450 -20.69 -12.82 2.51
C TYR A 450 -20.07 -13.52 1.31
N ALA A 451 -20.35 -14.82 1.14
CA ALA A 451 -19.96 -15.59 -0.05
C ALA A 451 -20.58 -15.03 -1.32
N ASP A 452 -21.87 -14.72 -1.32
CA ASP A 452 -22.58 -14.11 -2.45
C ASP A 452 -21.95 -12.75 -2.82
N PHE A 453 -21.57 -11.95 -1.81
CA PHE A 453 -20.86 -10.70 -2.04
C PHE A 453 -19.50 -10.94 -2.70
N LEU A 454 -18.67 -11.87 -2.17
CA LEU A 454 -17.37 -12.22 -2.74
C LEU A 454 -17.49 -12.65 -4.21
N TYR A 455 -18.46 -13.52 -4.52
CA TYR A 455 -18.74 -13.96 -5.88
C TYR A 455 -19.15 -12.81 -6.80
N THR A 456 -19.97 -11.89 -6.28
CA THR A 456 -20.44 -10.72 -7.05
C THR A 456 -19.31 -9.76 -7.42
N ILE A 457 -18.36 -9.53 -6.52
CA ILE A 457 -17.25 -8.58 -6.76
C ILE A 457 -16.07 -9.20 -7.51
N ASP A 458 -15.89 -10.52 -7.41
CA ASP A 458 -14.81 -11.24 -8.07
C ASP A 458 -15.19 -12.73 -8.26
N PRO A 459 -15.69 -13.15 -9.43
CA PRO A 459 -16.11 -14.54 -9.67
C PRO A 459 -14.94 -15.55 -9.71
N TYR A 460 -13.75 -15.11 -9.29
CA TYR A 460 -12.52 -15.87 -9.24
C TYR A 460 -11.79 -15.75 -7.90
N TYR A 461 -12.46 -15.22 -6.87
CA TYR A 461 -11.84 -14.90 -5.57
C TYR A 461 -11.14 -16.10 -4.91
N ILE A 462 -11.52 -17.32 -5.26
CA ILE A 462 -10.91 -18.54 -4.72
C ILE A 462 -9.46 -18.74 -5.16
N ASN A 463 -8.98 -18.03 -6.18
CA ASN A 463 -7.56 -18.02 -6.54
C ASN A 463 -6.71 -17.08 -5.67
N GLN A 464 -7.33 -16.23 -4.86
CA GLN A 464 -6.60 -15.18 -4.16
C GLN A 464 -5.83 -15.74 -2.96
N PRO A 465 -4.56 -15.37 -2.73
CA PRO A 465 -3.77 -15.83 -1.59
C PRO A 465 -4.45 -15.71 -0.21
N TRP A 466 -5.27 -14.69 0.01
CA TRP A 466 -6.01 -14.56 1.28
C TRP A 466 -7.08 -15.65 1.46
N TYR A 467 -7.59 -16.29 0.40
CA TYR A 467 -8.55 -17.39 0.51
C TYR A 467 -7.91 -18.58 1.24
N ALA A 468 -6.64 -18.88 0.95
CA ALA A 468 -5.90 -19.96 1.62
C ALA A 468 -5.79 -19.76 3.15
N LEU A 469 -5.84 -18.50 3.61
CA LEU A 469 -5.72 -18.16 5.04
C LEU A 469 -7.06 -18.21 5.77
N ASN A 470 -8.19 -18.24 5.05
CA ASN A 470 -9.51 -18.12 5.64
C ASN A 470 -10.30 -19.42 5.51
N VAL A 471 -10.19 -20.26 6.54
CA VAL A 471 -10.87 -21.54 6.63
C VAL A 471 -12.40 -21.41 6.58
N GLY A 472 -13.05 -22.32 5.86
CA GLY A 472 -14.51 -22.47 5.86
C GLY A 472 -15.26 -21.55 4.91
N ILE A 473 -14.55 -20.76 4.08
CA ILE A 473 -15.19 -20.03 2.98
C ILE A 473 -15.63 -21.04 1.91
N THR A 474 -16.87 -20.89 1.42
CA THR A 474 -17.36 -21.69 0.28
C THR A 474 -16.65 -21.28 -1.01
N ASP A 475 -16.51 -22.23 -1.95
CA ASP A 475 -16.03 -21.95 -3.30
C ASP A 475 -17.10 -21.32 -4.22
N SER A 476 -18.33 -21.12 -3.71
CA SER A 476 -19.49 -20.66 -4.49
C SER A 476 -19.77 -21.51 -5.75
N GLY A 477 -19.33 -22.77 -5.76
CA GLY A 477 -19.42 -23.66 -6.93
C GLY A 477 -18.57 -23.21 -8.12
N ILE A 478 -17.60 -22.32 -7.93
CA ILE A 478 -16.67 -21.84 -8.96
C ILE A 478 -15.85 -23.03 -9.47
N LYS A 479 -15.84 -23.24 -10.79
CA LYS A 479 -15.09 -24.31 -11.45
C LYS A 479 -13.75 -23.81 -11.98
N TRP A 480 -12.78 -24.73 -12.07
CA TRP A 480 -11.44 -24.52 -12.61
C TRP A 480 -11.46 -23.76 -13.95
N GLY A 481 -10.69 -22.68 -14.03
CA GLY A 481 -10.47 -21.88 -15.24
C GLY A 481 -9.43 -20.79 -14.96
N ILE A 482 -8.44 -20.65 -15.84
CA ILE A 482 -7.31 -19.71 -15.68
C ILE A 482 -7.83 -18.28 -15.62
N LEU A 483 -7.25 -17.51 -14.71
CA LEU A 483 -7.68 -16.19 -14.26
C LEU A 483 -7.03 -15.03 -15.02
N GLU A 484 -7.78 -13.93 -15.09
CA GLU A 484 -7.47 -12.59 -15.59
C GLU A 484 -6.47 -11.80 -14.71
N THR A 485 -5.67 -10.94 -15.35
CA THR A 485 -4.75 -9.98 -14.74
C THR A 485 -5.47 -8.90 -13.95
N THR A 486 -5.05 -8.65 -12.71
CA THR A 486 -5.42 -7.41 -11.99
C THR A 486 -4.24 -6.46 -11.74
N TYR A 487 -3.14 -6.59 -12.49
CA TYR A 487 -2.06 -5.60 -12.53
C TYR A 487 -1.30 -5.65 -13.85
N GLY A 488 -0.77 -4.50 -14.29
CA GLY A 488 0.22 -4.40 -15.37
C GLY A 488 1.61 -4.84 -14.93
N ALA A 489 2.58 -4.81 -15.85
CA ALA A 489 3.96 -5.25 -15.60
C ALA A 489 4.54 -4.64 -14.31
N ILE A 490 5.19 -5.47 -13.47
CA ILE A 490 5.89 -5.01 -12.27
C ILE A 490 7.13 -4.22 -12.72
N PRO A 491 7.19 -2.89 -12.51
CA PRO A 491 8.35 -2.13 -12.93
C PRO A 491 9.54 -2.53 -12.06
N ALA A 492 10.63 -2.94 -12.71
CA ALA A 492 11.88 -3.22 -12.02
C ALA A 492 12.38 -1.96 -11.32
N GLN A 493 12.90 -2.11 -10.09
CA GLN A 493 13.63 -1.01 -9.49
C GLN A 493 14.94 -0.79 -10.26
N PRO A 494 15.30 0.45 -10.62
CA PRO A 494 16.63 0.76 -11.12
C PRO A 494 17.63 0.39 -10.03
N THR A 495 18.56 -0.48 -10.38
CA THR A 495 19.64 -0.85 -9.48
C THR A 495 20.67 0.28 -9.47
N ARG A 496 21.05 0.74 -8.28
CA ARG A 496 22.16 1.69 -8.20
C ARG A 496 23.45 0.94 -8.59
N PRO A 497 24.28 1.48 -9.51
CA PRO A 497 25.55 0.85 -9.82
C PRO A 497 26.37 0.72 -8.54
N VAL A 498 26.75 -0.51 -8.19
CA VAL A 498 27.69 -0.76 -7.09
C VAL A 498 28.97 0.02 -7.44
N PRO A 499 29.46 0.94 -6.58
CA PRO A 499 30.73 1.59 -6.83
C PRO A 499 31.81 0.51 -6.94
N SER A 500 32.44 0.37 -8.10
CA SER A 500 33.55 -0.55 -8.24
C SER A 500 34.63 -0.15 -7.23
N LYS A 501 35.27 -1.14 -6.57
CA LYS A 501 36.39 -0.91 -5.63
C LYS A 501 37.57 -0.11 -6.21
N THR A 502 37.53 0.21 -7.50
CA THR A 502 38.50 1.06 -8.21
C THR A 502 38.13 2.55 -8.26
N ALA A 503 36.91 2.96 -7.87
CA ALA A 503 36.47 4.35 -7.98
C ALA A 503 36.98 5.29 -6.86
N SER A 504 37.55 4.75 -5.78
CA SER A 504 38.09 5.55 -4.66
C SER A 504 39.44 6.22 -4.97
N GLN A 505 40.03 6.04 -6.15
CA GLN A 505 41.27 6.70 -6.56
C GLN A 505 41.10 7.87 -7.55
N ALA A 506 39.88 8.22 -7.96
CA ALA A 506 39.64 9.32 -8.92
C ALA A 506 39.13 10.62 -8.29
N ALA A 507 39.12 10.75 -6.96
CA ALA A 507 38.82 11.99 -6.26
C ALA A 507 40.07 12.91 -6.22
N GLY A 508 40.52 13.37 -7.40
CA GLY A 508 41.72 14.20 -7.49
C GLY A 508 42.02 14.88 -8.83
N ALA A 509 41.12 14.80 -9.83
CA ALA A 509 41.35 15.45 -11.12
C ALA A 509 40.33 16.57 -11.37
N LYS A 510 40.84 17.81 -11.39
CA LYS A 510 40.11 19.00 -11.85
C LYS A 510 39.56 18.73 -13.26
N ARG A 511 38.23 18.72 -13.41
CA ARG A 511 37.60 18.66 -14.74
C ARG A 511 37.68 20.04 -15.39
N THR A 512 38.42 20.13 -16.49
CA THR A 512 38.36 21.24 -17.44
C THR A 512 37.09 21.14 -18.27
N TRP A 513 36.38 22.25 -18.42
CA TRP A 513 35.14 22.37 -19.17
C TRP A 513 35.44 22.55 -20.66
N VAL A 514 34.77 21.80 -21.53
CA VAL A 514 34.75 22.04 -22.99
C VAL A 514 33.30 21.97 -23.46
N PRO A 515 32.78 22.99 -24.16
CA PRO A 515 31.43 22.94 -24.72
C PRO A 515 31.41 22.04 -25.96
N ARG A 516 30.41 21.16 -26.07
CA ARG A 516 30.07 20.51 -27.34
C ARG A 516 28.63 20.84 -27.71
N GLY A 517 28.50 21.50 -28.87
CA GLY A 517 27.25 21.72 -29.56
C GLY A 517 26.77 20.51 -30.36
N SER A 518 25.51 20.63 -30.78
CA SER A 518 24.83 19.99 -31.91
C SER A 518 25.37 18.64 -32.38
N GLY A 519 24.76 17.57 -31.87
CA GLY A 519 24.83 16.23 -32.44
C GLY A 519 23.56 15.46 -32.10
N HIS A 520 22.82 15.06 -33.14
CA HIS A 520 21.59 14.27 -33.05
C HIS A 520 21.76 13.01 -32.17
N MET A 521 20.85 12.82 -31.21
CA MET A 521 20.63 11.54 -30.54
C MET A 521 19.31 10.97 -31.06
N ALA A 522 19.44 9.90 -31.84
CA ALA A 522 18.34 9.01 -32.21
C ALA A 522 18.08 8.04 -31.05
N GLY A 523 16.80 7.85 -30.73
CA GLY A 523 16.26 6.62 -30.12
C GLY A 523 16.59 6.38 -28.65
N MET A 524 15.93 7.09 -27.74
CA MET A 524 15.55 6.52 -26.44
C MET A 524 14.04 6.27 -26.47
N VAL A 525 13.67 5.00 -26.39
CA VAL A 525 12.30 4.53 -26.23
C VAL A 525 11.83 4.97 -24.84
N ALA A 526 10.74 5.73 -24.80
CA ALA A 526 10.03 6.05 -23.56
C ALA A 526 9.42 4.77 -22.98
N PRO A 527 9.57 4.49 -21.66
CA PRO A 527 8.78 3.46 -21.00
C PRO A 527 7.31 3.87 -21.03
N THR A 528 6.48 3.01 -21.59
CA THR A 528 5.03 3.10 -21.70
C THR A 528 4.33 2.91 -20.35
N ASP A 529 3.38 3.80 -20.08
CA ASP A 529 2.15 3.70 -19.26
C ASP A 529 2.11 2.71 -18.06
N LEU A 530 2.11 3.28 -16.86
CA LEU A 530 1.72 2.64 -15.59
C LEU A 530 0.42 3.31 -15.08
N PRO A 531 -0.65 2.54 -14.82
CA PRO A 531 -1.69 2.96 -13.88
C PRO A 531 -1.75 2.06 -12.63
N LEU A 532 -1.93 2.75 -11.50
CA LEU A 532 -2.22 2.32 -10.11
C LEU A 532 -1.02 1.87 -9.28
#